data_AF-A0A3Q3VRF2-F1
#
_entry.id   AF-A0A3Q3VRF2-F1
#
_cell.length_a   1.000
_cell.length_b   1.000
_cell.length_c   1.000
_cell.angle_alpha   90.00
_cell.angle_beta   90.00
_cell.angle_gamma   90.00
#
_symmetry.space_group_name_H-M   'P 1'
#
loop_
_entity.id
_entity.type
_entity.pdbx_description
1 polymer ?
#
loop_
_entity_poly.entity_id
_entity_poly.type
_entity_poly.pdbx_seq_one_letter_code
_entity_poly.pdbx_strand_id
1 'polypeptide(L)'
;MACLLLLMMLTACAASPQDLSGKMFTFPEETKTANVRLMTASRNFDAVTVCLRSITDLSRNHALFSLATKFVSNGFLIFKSPTEDVITLIVNGKSINFEVQDYKRNVWHTTCSTWDSASGLVQLWFDGKPSIRKFTGGSNITEPSVILGQEQDTFGGGFDVKQCFTGMISNVHMWDYILSPCEIQRYVDNLNFTPGNVLNWRALNFQIGGRVLIEHEQLPCL
;
A
#
# COMPACT_ATOMS: atom_id res chain seq x y z
N MET A 1 -53.36 12.91 -24.06
CA MET A 1 -52.14 12.09 -23.90
C MET A 1 -51.05 13.00 -23.40
N ALA A 2 -50.77 12.99 -22.09
CA ALA A 2 -49.65 13.73 -21.50
C ALA A 2 -48.52 12.74 -21.26
N CYS A 3 -47.39 12.95 -21.94
CA CYS A 3 -46.20 12.11 -21.81
C CYS A 3 -45.44 12.56 -20.57
N LEU A 4 -45.51 11.80 -19.48
CA LEU A 4 -44.74 12.04 -18.27
C LEU A 4 -43.29 11.58 -18.52
N LEU A 5 -42.38 12.53 -18.72
CA LEU A 5 -40.94 12.25 -18.77
C LEU A 5 -40.45 11.98 -17.34
N LEU A 6 -40.25 10.71 -17.02
CA LEU A 6 -39.63 10.28 -15.77
C LEU A 6 -38.10 10.51 -15.88
N LEU A 7 -37.61 11.62 -15.33
CA LEU A 7 -36.18 11.87 -15.18
C LEU A 7 -35.65 10.96 -14.06
N MET A 8 -35.03 9.84 -14.44
CA MET A 8 -34.23 9.04 -13.51
C MET A 8 -32.97 9.82 -13.14
N MET A 9 -32.98 10.42 -11.94
CA MET A 9 -31.80 10.99 -11.31
C MET A 9 -30.84 9.84 -10.99
N LEU A 10 -29.88 9.59 -11.87
CA LEU A 10 -28.72 8.74 -11.57
C LEU A 10 -27.88 9.48 -10.53
N THR A 11 -28.15 9.23 -9.24
CA THR A 11 -27.24 9.63 -8.18
C THR A 11 -25.97 8.80 -8.33
N ALA A 12 -24.98 9.34 -9.04
CA ALA A 12 -23.61 8.85 -8.96
C ALA A 12 -23.15 9.09 -7.52
N CYS A 13 -23.22 8.06 -6.67
CA CYS A 13 -22.57 8.08 -5.36
C CYS A 13 -21.05 8.14 -5.61
N ALA A 14 -20.51 9.35 -5.76
CA ALA A 14 -19.09 9.56 -5.59
C ALA A 14 -18.76 9.14 -4.15
N ALA A 15 -18.05 8.03 -3.99
CA ALA A 15 -17.61 7.56 -2.69
C ALA A 15 -16.80 8.70 -2.04
N SER A 16 -17.31 9.25 -0.95
CA SER A 16 -16.62 10.29 -0.20
C SER A 16 -15.40 9.69 0.50
N PRO A 17 -14.27 10.41 0.59
CA PRO A 17 -13.13 9.98 1.41
C PRO A 17 -13.58 9.62 2.83
N GLN A 18 -13.09 8.50 3.35
CA GLN A 18 -13.43 8.01 4.69
C GLN A 18 -12.25 8.19 5.66
N ASP A 19 -12.53 8.64 6.88
CA ASP A 19 -11.56 8.60 7.97
C ASP A 19 -11.47 7.18 8.57
N LEU A 20 -10.31 6.55 8.42
CA LEU A 20 -10.01 5.21 8.93
C LEU A 20 -9.10 5.25 10.18
N SER A 21 -8.98 6.41 10.84
CA SER A 21 -8.22 6.53 12.10
C SER A 21 -8.72 5.51 13.13
N GLY A 22 -7.79 4.72 13.70
CA GLY A 22 -8.11 3.65 14.65
C GLY A 22 -8.85 2.45 14.04
N LYS A 23 -8.81 2.31 12.70
CA LYS A 23 -9.37 1.18 11.96
C LYS A 23 -8.32 0.50 11.08
N MET A 24 -8.58 -0.74 10.72
CA MET A 24 -7.78 -1.57 9.83
C MET A 24 -8.63 -2.24 8.76
N PHE A 25 -8.00 -2.60 7.64
CA PHE A 25 -8.54 -3.57 6.70
C PHE A 25 -8.12 -4.97 7.13
N THR A 26 -9.07 -5.89 7.20
CA THR A 26 -8.85 -7.31 7.48
C THR A 26 -9.10 -8.12 6.21
N PHE A 27 -8.10 -8.90 5.78
CA PHE A 27 -8.13 -9.85 4.67
C PHE A 27 -8.18 -11.26 5.28
N PRO A 28 -9.38 -11.84 5.49
CA PRO A 28 -9.55 -13.00 6.37
C PRO A 28 -9.29 -14.35 5.69
N GLU A 29 -9.10 -14.38 4.38
CA GLU A 29 -8.99 -15.63 3.62
C GLU A 29 -8.00 -15.51 2.47
N GLU A 30 -7.30 -16.62 2.18
CA GLU A 30 -6.47 -16.74 0.99
C GLU A 30 -7.36 -16.84 -0.26
N THR A 31 -7.32 -15.80 -1.10
CA THR A 31 -8.16 -15.69 -2.29
C THR A 31 -7.53 -14.74 -3.30
N LYS A 32 -7.91 -14.85 -4.56
CA LYS A 32 -7.55 -13.88 -5.61
C LYS A 32 -8.55 -12.73 -5.76
N THR A 33 -9.55 -12.64 -4.87
CA THR A 33 -10.67 -11.69 -5.04
C THR A 33 -10.73 -10.60 -3.99
N ALA A 34 -10.27 -10.86 -2.75
CA ALA A 34 -10.21 -9.88 -1.68
C ALA A 34 -9.11 -8.85 -1.97
N ASN A 35 -9.50 -7.61 -2.25
CA ASN A 35 -8.58 -6.52 -2.54
C ASN A 35 -9.19 -5.17 -2.16
N VAL A 36 -8.33 -4.19 -1.89
CA VAL A 36 -8.74 -2.79 -1.74
C VAL A 36 -8.04 -1.97 -2.80
N ARG A 37 -8.82 -1.40 -3.72
CA ARG A 37 -8.32 -0.45 -4.73
C ARG A 37 -8.29 0.94 -4.12
N LEU A 38 -7.11 1.55 -4.06
CA LEU A 38 -6.92 2.90 -3.52
C LEU A 38 -6.93 3.92 -4.66
N MET A 39 -7.76 4.96 -4.52
CA MET A 39 -7.92 5.99 -5.55
C MET A 39 -6.98 7.16 -5.27
N THR A 40 -6.09 7.46 -6.22
CA THR A 40 -5.15 8.60 -6.14
C THR A 40 -5.54 9.70 -7.11
N ALA A 41 -5.47 10.97 -6.69
CA ALA A 41 -5.67 12.11 -7.59
C ALA A 41 -4.43 12.34 -8.48
N SER A 42 -3.23 12.19 -7.89
CA SER A 42 -1.97 12.28 -8.62
C SER A 42 -1.79 11.11 -9.58
N ARG A 43 -1.31 11.42 -10.79
CA ARG A 43 -1.11 10.45 -11.89
C ARG A 43 0.35 10.25 -12.27
N ASN A 44 1.27 11.10 -11.81
CA ASN A 44 2.69 11.04 -12.14
C ASN A 44 3.52 11.24 -10.88
N PHE A 45 4.56 10.43 -10.70
CA PHE A 45 5.45 10.49 -9.55
C PHE A 45 6.91 10.48 -9.98
N ASP A 46 7.62 11.53 -9.59
CA ASP A 46 9.08 11.61 -9.61
C ASP A 46 9.68 10.99 -8.36
N ALA A 47 8.99 11.10 -7.22
CA ALA A 47 9.38 10.45 -5.99
C ALA A 47 8.16 9.83 -5.33
N VAL A 48 8.40 8.80 -4.53
CA VAL A 48 7.37 8.10 -3.77
C VAL A 48 7.90 7.79 -2.39
N THR A 49 7.12 8.10 -1.36
CA THR A 49 7.22 7.44 -0.06
C THR A 49 5.92 6.69 0.21
N VAL A 50 6.01 5.42 0.61
CA VAL A 50 4.86 4.63 1.09
C VAL A 50 5.17 4.16 2.50
N CYS A 51 4.21 4.32 3.40
CA CYS A 51 4.27 3.78 4.75
C CYS A 51 2.96 3.03 5.05
N LEU A 52 3.06 1.87 5.68
CA LEU A 52 1.92 1.08 6.14
C LEU A 52 2.28 0.28 7.39
N ARG A 53 1.26 -0.17 8.11
CA ARG A 53 1.38 -1.16 9.18
C ARG A 53 0.68 -2.44 8.76
N SER A 54 1.25 -3.59 9.09
CA SER A 54 0.63 -4.89 8.81
C SER A 54 0.94 -5.93 9.87
N ILE A 55 0.04 -6.91 9.98
CA ILE A 55 0.20 -8.11 10.81
C ILE A 55 -0.32 -9.32 10.02
N THR A 56 0.46 -10.40 10.03
CA THR A 56 0.15 -11.65 9.31
C THR A 56 0.90 -12.83 9.92
N ASP A 57 0.40 -14.04 9.72
CA ASP A 57 1.07 -15.30 10.05
C ASP A 57 1.66 -16.03 8.83
N LEU A 58 1.57 -15.41 7.64
CA LEU A 58 2.08 -15.98 6.40
C LEU A 58 3.61 -16.18 6.44
N SER A 59 4.07 -17.37 6.06
CA SER A 59 5.49 -17.70 5.83
C SER A 59 5.87 -17.72 4.35
N ARG A 60 4.88 -17.59 3.46
CA ARG A 60 5.08 -17.52 2.01
C ARG A 60 5.23 -16.08 1.54
N ASN A 61 5.58 -15.93 0.28
CA ASN A 61 5.59 -14.65 -0.39
C ASN A 61 4.19 -14.00 -0.44
N HIS A 62 4.12 -12.69 -0.24
CA HIS A 62 2.87 -11.93 -0.29
C HIS A 62 3.11 -10.42 -0.50
N ALA A 63 2.18 -9.75 -1.16
CA ALA A 63 2.24 -8.30 -1.37
C ALA A 63 1.74 -7.52 -0.14
N LEU A 64 2.54 -6.56 0.34
CA LEU A 64 2.11 -5.59 1.35
C LEU A 64 1.48 -4.35 0.71
N PHE A 65 2.01 -3.94 -0.44
CA PHE A 65 1.52 -2.81 -1.23
C PHE A 65 1.87 -3.02 -2.70
N SER A 66 0.89 -2.93 -3.61
CA SER A 66 1.11 -3.08 -5.04
C SER A 66 0.65 -1.84 -5.80
N LEU A 67 1.56 -1.20 -6.54
CA LEU A 67 1.27 -0.17 -7.52
C LEU A 67 1.71 -0.66 -8.90
N ALA A 68 0.74 -0.84 -9.79
CA ALA A 68 0.94 -1.13 -11.20
C ALA A 68 0.75 0.13 -12.04
N THR A 69 1.40 0.18 -13.20
CA THR A 69 1.12 1.16 -14.25
C THR A 69 0.51 0.45 -15.45
N LYS A 70 0.02 1.20 -16.45
CA LYS A 70 -0.45 0.59 -17.70
C LYS A 70 0.65 -0.16 -18.47
N PHE A 71 1.92 0.09 -18.17
CA PHE A 71 3.07 -0.42 -18.91
C PHE A 71 3.91 -1.43 -18.12
N VAL A 72 3.87 -1.35 -16.78
CA VAL A 72 4.67 -2.17 -15.88
C VAL A 72 3.78 -2.65 -14.73
N SER A 73 3.61 -3.97 -14.61
CA SER A 73 2.85 -4.60 -13.53
C SER A 73 3.40 -4.23 -12.15
N ASN A 74 4.73 -4.23 -12.02
CA ASN A 74 5.44 -3.88 -10.79
C ASN A 74 6.08 -2.49 -10.86
N GLY A 75 5.24 -1.45 -10.90
CA GLY A 75 5.66 -0.05 -10.90
C GLY A 75 6.30 0.36 -9.58
N PHE A 76 5.63 0.07 -8.46
CA PHE A 76 6.19 0.14 -7.12
C PHE A 76 5.54 -0.92 -6.23
N LEU A 77 6.31 -1.87 -5.73
CA LEU A 77 5.80 -3.01 -4.98
C LEU A 77 6.67 -3.27 -3.74
N ILE A 78 5.99 -3.35 -2.59
CA ILE A 78 6.56 -3.81 -1.32
C ILE A 78 6.10 -5.26 -1.13
N PHE A 79 7.04 -6.19 -1.21
CA PHE A 79 6.76 -7.62 -1.26
C PHE A 79 7.52 -8.35 -0.17
N LYS A 80 6.83 -9.17 0.62
CA LYS A 80 7.49 -10.05 1.57
C LYS A 80 8.01 -11.28 0.82
N SER A 81 9.30 -11.55 0.93
CA SER A 81 9.91 -12.78 0.40
C SER A 81 9.64 -13.97 1.33
N PRO A 82 9.70 -15.23 0.83
CA PRO A 82 9.51 -16.42 1.67
C PRO A 82 10.65 -16.61 2.68
N THR A 83 11.83 -16.03 2.40
CA THR A 83 12.91 -15.93 3.39
C THR A 83 12.48 -15.00 4.52
N GLU A 84 12.51 -15.51 5.76
CA GLU A 84 11.90 -14.88 6.94
C GLU A 84 12.25 -13.39 7.10
N ASP A 85 13.53 -13.05 7.01
CA ASP A 85 14.00 -11.68 7.22
C ASP A 85 14.24 -10.88 5.92
N VAL A 86 13.54 -11.20 4.83
CA VAL A 86 13.68 -10.48 3.56
C VAL A 86 12.39 -9.78 3.12
N ILE A 87 12.52 -8.48 2.87
CA ILE A 87 11.54 -7.67 2.12
C ILE A 87 12.16 -7.30 0.77
N THR A 88 11.40 -7.50 -0.29
CA THR A 88 11.77 -7.18 -1.66
C THR A 88 11.04 -5.91 -2.08
N LEU A 89 11.79 -4.92 -2.54
CA LEU A 89 11.25 -3.74 -3.19
C LEU A 89 11.43 -3.88 -4.69
N ILE A 90 10.35 -3.66 -5.44
CA ILE A 90 10.38 -3.67 -6.90
C ILE A 90 9.93 -2.31 -7.39
N VAL A 91 10.78 -1.66 -8.19
CA VAL A 91 10.46 -0.35 -8.79
C VAL A 91 10.71 -0.43 -10.29
N ASN A 92 9.70 -0.07 -11.09
CA ASN A 92 9.72 -0.21 -12.55
C ASN A 92 10.21 -1.59 -13.02
N GLY A 93 9.74 -2.65 -12.36
CA GLY A 93 10.10 -4.04 -12.66
C GLY A 93 11.49 -4.48 -12.15
N LYS A 94 12.31 -3.59 -11.59
CA LYS A 94 13.61 -3.94 -11.03
C LYS A 94 13.50 -4.33 -9.56
N SER A 95 13.82 -5.58 -9.27
CA SER A 95 13.73 -6.19 -7.94
C SER A 95 15.01 -6.02 -7.13
N ILE A 96 14.87 -5.62 -5.86
CA ILE A 96 15.96 -5.46 -4.90
C ILE A 96 15.54 -6.03 -3.54
N ASN A 97 16.34 -6.97 -3.02
CA ASN A 97 16.12 -7.54 -1.68
C ASN A 97 16.78 -6.70 -0.58
N PHE A 98 16.09 -6.57 0.54
CA PHE A 98 16.57 -5.98 1.77
C PHE A 98 16.41 -6.98 2.90
N GLU A 99 17.49 -7.19 3.65
CA GLU A 99 17.44 -7.90 4.92
C GLU A 99 16.89 -6.95 5.99
N VAL A 100 15.90 -7.43 6.74
CA VAL A 100 15.33 -6.75 7.91
C VAL A 100 15.78 -7.48 9.17
N GLN A 101 15.66 -6.83 10.32
CA GLN A 101 16.00 -7.46 11.60
C GLN A 101 14.73 -7.91 12.31
N ASP A 102 14.73 -9.14 12.81
CA ASP A 102 13.71 -9.68 13.69
C ASP A 102 12.28 -9.63 13.11
N TYR A 103 12.09 -10.06 11.85
CA TYR A 103 10.74 -10.16 11.29
C TYR A 103 9.96 -11.26 12.04
N LYS A 104 8.86 -10.91 12.71
CA LYS A 104 8.07 -11.85 13.52
C LYS A 104 6.62 -11.92 13.03
N ARG A 105 6.19 -13.13 12.72
CA ARG A 105 4.78 -13.41 12.40
C ARG A 105 3.87 -13.14 13.60
N ASN A 106 2.63 -12.74 13.32
CA ASN A 106 1.64 -12.31 14.33
C ASN A 106 2.10 -11.13 15.20
N VAL A 107 2.97 -10.28 14.68
CA VAL A 107 3.36 -9.00 15.27
C VAL A 107 3.06 -7.89 14.27
N TRP A 108 2.59 -6.75 14.78
CA TRP A 108 2.45 -5.55 13.96
C TRP A 108 3.81 -5.00 13.58
N HIS A 109 4.06 -4.93 12.28
CA HIS A 109 5.26 -4.31 11.72
C HIS A 109 4.91 -3.04 10.98
N THR A 110 5.81 -2.06 11.08
CA THR A 110 5.77 -0.83 10.29
C THR A 110 6.75 -0.94 9.15
N THR A 111 6.24 -0.86 7.92
CA THR A 111 7.08 -0.83 6.71
C THR A 111 6.92 0.51 6.02
N CYS A 112 8.04 1.21 5.83
CA CYS A 112 8.12 2.39 4.97
C CYS A 112 9.15 2.17 3.87
N SER A 113 8.90 2.71 2.69
CA SER A 113 9.85 2.69 1.58
C SER A 113 9.83 3.99 0.81
N THR A 114 10.99 4.41 0.34
CA THR A 114 11.16 5.61 -0.49
C THR A 114 11.81 5.25 -1.82
N TRP A 115 11.43 5.93 -2.90
CA TRP A 115 12.13 5.90 -4.18
C TRP A 115 12.09 7.28 -4.84
N ASP A 116 13.22 7.67 -5.45
CA ASP A 116 13.40 8.96 -6.13
C ASP A 116 13.92 8.74 -7.56
N SER A 117 13.25 9.31 -8.56
CA SER A 117 13.60 9.18 -9.97
C SER A 117 14.91 9.89 -10.30
N ALA A 118 15.19 11.02 -9.67
CA ALA A 118 16.37 11.83 -9.97
C ALA A 118 17.67 11.09 -9.62
N SER A 119 17.73 10.46 -8.45
CA SER A 119 18.86 9.65 -8.01
C SER A 119 18.76 8.16 -8.40
N GLY A 120 17.55 7.70 -8.68
CA GLY A 120 17.21 6.29 -8.88
C GLY A 120 17.38 5.41 -7.64
N LEU A 121 17.45 6.02 -6.45
CA LEU A 121 17.67 5.31 -5.19
C LEU A 121 16.36 4.87 -4.57
N VAL A 122 16.34 3.63 -4.08
CA VAL A 122 15.29 3.06 -3.25
C VAL A 122 15.85 2.74 -1.86
N GLN A 123 15.02 2.87 -0.83
CA GLN A 123 15.37 2.54 0.54
C GLN A 123 14.16 1.96 1.28
N LEU A 124 14.44 1.09 2.26
CA LEU A 124 13.46 0.47 3.15
C LEU A 124 13.70 0.97 4.58
N TRP A 125 12.63 1.15 5.34
CA TRP A 125 12.63 1.30 6.78
C TRP A 125 11.68 0.26 7.35
N PHE A 126 12.20 -0.57 8.24
CA PHE A 126 11.43 -1.62 8.90
C PHE A 126 11.46 -1.38 10.40
N ASP A 127 10.29 -1.20 11.01
CA ASP A 127 10.12 -0.81 12.42
C ASP A 127 11.01 0.38 12.81
N GLY A 128 11.06 1.39 11.94
CA GLY A 128 11.86 2.62 12.10
C GLY A 128 13.35 2.47 11.80
N LYS A 129 13.87 1.26 11.62
CA LYS A 129 15.29 1.04 11.28
C LYS A 129 15.53 1.21 9.78
N PRO A 130 16.41 2.14 9.35
CA PRO A 130 16.72 2.33 7.93
C PRO A 130 17.62 1.20 7.39
N SER A 131 17.36 0.76 6.18
CA SER A 131 18.30 -0.02 5.37
C SER A 131 19.34 0.89 4.72
N ILE A 132 20.36 0.29 4.10
CA ILE A 132 21.16 1.00 3.08
C ILE A 132 20.28 1.43 1.90
N ARG A 133 20.75 2.40 1.11
CA ARG A 133 20.13 2.77 -0.18
C ARG A 133 20.65 1.86 -1.29
N LYS A 134 19.80 1.51 -2.24
CA LYS A 134 20.16 0.72 -3.42
C LYS A 134 19.61 1.36 -4.69
N PHE A 135 20.22 1.09 -5.84
CA PHE A 135 19.84 1.71 -7.11
C PHE A 135 18.85 0.85 -7.92
N THR A 136 17.72 1.43 -8.30
CA THR A 136 16.69 0.82 -9.15
C THR A 136 16.48 1.53 -10.49
N GLY A 137 17.08 2.70 -10.70
CA GLY A 137 16.87 3.49 -11.92
C GLY A 137 15.86 4.61 -11.71
N GLY A 138 15.77 5.51 -12.71
CA GLY A 138 15.23 6.85 -12.54
C GLY A 138 14.06 7.21 -13.45
N SER A 139 13.21 6.25 -13.84
CA SER A 139 12.07 6.52 -14.70
C SER A 139 10.81 6.81 -13.89
N ASN A 140 10.09 7.89 -14.23
CA ASN A 140 8.84 8.26 -13.58
C ASN A 140 7.82 7.12 -13.54
N ILE A 141 7.09 7.03 -12.44
CA ILE A 141 5.91 6.17 -12.33
C ILE A 141 4.70 6.99 -12.78
N THR A 142 3.97 6.51 -13.80
CA THR A 142 2.85 7.24 -14.40
C THR A 142 1.61 6.36 -14.48
N GLU A 143 0.43 6.97 -14.43
CA GLU A 143 -0.88 6.34 -14.55
C GLU A 143 -1.04 5.14 -13.59
N PRO A 144 -0.96 5.35 -12.26
CA PRO A 144 -0.93 4.28 -11.27
C PRO A 144 -2.28 3.58 -11.07
N SER A 145 -2.23 2.30 -10.69
CA SER A 145 -3.29 1.51 -10.07
C SER A 145 -2.76 0.93 -8.76
N VAL A 146 -3.31 1.36 -7.63
CA VAL A 146 -2.84 0.97 -6.30
C VAL A 146 -3.81 -0.03 -5.67
N ILE A 147 -3.28 -1.16 -5.22
CA ILE A 147 -4.03 -2.26 -4.63
C ILE A 147 -3.35 -2.76 -3.35
N LEU A 148 -4.18 -3.01 -2.34
CA LEU A 148 -3.83 -3.78 -1.14
C LEU A 148 -4.49 -5.16 -1.21
N GLY A 149 -3.88 -6.15 -0.57
CA GLY A 149 -4.38 -7.53 -0.50
C GLY A 149 -3.89 -8.45 -1.61
N GLN A 150 -3.43 -7.90 -2.74
CA GLN A 150 -3.02 -8.65 -3.93
C GLN A 150 -1.78 -8.04 -4.59
N GLU A 151 -1.00 -8.89 -5.25
CA GLU A 151 0.04 -8.50 -6.21
C GLU A 151 -0.58 -8.40 -7.62
N GLN A 152 -0.28 -7.34 -8.35
CA GLN A 152 -0.82 -7.06 -9.69
C GLN A 152 0.13 -7.54 -10.79
N ASP A 153 -0.21 -8.59 -11.53
CA ASP A 153 0.48 -8.98 -12.78
C ASP A 153 -0.01 -8.18 -14.01
N THR A 154 -1.13 -7.46 -13.87
CA THR A 154 -1.65 -6.55 -14.91
C THR A 154 -2.23 -5.29 -14.26
N PHE A 155 -2.48 -4.25 -15.06
CA PHE A 155 -3.03 -2.99 -14.55
C PHE A 155 -4.39 -3.20 -13.84
N GLY A 156 -4.40 -3.18 -12.51
CA GLY A 156 -5.60 -3.36 -11.70
C GLY A 156 -6.11 -4.80 -11.58
N GLY A 157 -5.30 -5.82 -11.92
CA GLY A 157 -5.73 -7.21 -11.93
C GLY A 157 -4.57 -8.21 -12.09
N GLY A 158 -4.87 -9.41 -12.59
CA GLY A 158 -3.86 -10.46 -12.78
C GLY A 158 -3.46 -11.20 -11.50
N PHE A 159 -4.29 -11.13 -10.45
CA PHE A 159 -3.92 -11.62 -9.12
C PHE A 159 -3.63 -13.13 -9.07
N ASP A 160 -2.50 -13.51 -8.47
CA ASP A 160 -2.16 -14.87 -8.06
C ASP A 160 -2.45 -15.07 -6.57
N VAL A 161 -3.25 -16.09 -6.26
CA VAL A 161 -3.59 -16.48 -4.88
C VAL A 161 -2.34 -16.78 -4.03
N LYS A 162 -1.26 -17.27 -4.64
CA LYS A 162 0.00 -17.57 -3.94
C LYS A 162 0.74 -16.32 -3.45
N GLN A 163 0.36 -15.15 -3.95
CA GLN A 163 0.96 -13.86 -3.62
C GLN A 163 0.00 -12.94 -2.85
N CYS A 164 -1.23 -13.39 -2.57
CA CYS A 164 -2.20 -12.60 -1.84
C CYS A 164 -1.78 -12.40 -0.38
N PHE A 165 -2.24 -11.32 0.22
CA PHE A 165 -2.07 -11.06 1.64
C PHE A 165 -3.28 -11.55 2.44
N THR A 166 -3.01 -12.23 3.54
CA THR A 166 -4.00 -12.63 4.56
C THR A 166 -3.50 -12.08 5.89
N GLY A 167 -4.35 -11.34 6.60
CA GLY A 167 -3.96 -10.60 7.81
C GLY A 167 -4.65 -9.25 7.89
N MET A 168 -4.04 -8.30 8.59
CA MET A 168 -4.57 -6.94 8.75
C MET A 168 -3.58 -5.89 8.26
N ILE A 169 -4.08 -4.82 7.63
CA ILE A 169 -3.30 -3.66 7.18
C ILE A 169 -3.94 -2.38 7.72
N SER A 170 -3.12 -1.45 8.21
CA SER A 170 -3.60 -0.15 8.66
C SER A 170 -2.61 0.99 8.41
N ASN A 171 -3.06 2.22 8.67
CA ASN A 171 -2.26 3.45 8.57
C ASN A 171 -1.52 3.61 7.23
N VAL A 172 -2.14 3.21 6.12
CA VAL A 172 -1.52 3.34 4.79
C VAL A 172 -1.49 4.79 4.36
N HIS A 173 -0.28 5.31 4.16
CA HIS A 173 -0.03 6.65 3.64
C HIS A 173 0.96 6.63 2.49
N MET A 174 0.79 7.54 1.54
CA MET A 174 1.69 7.73 0.42
C MET A 174 1.91 9.22 0.15
N TRP A 175 3.16 9.56 -0.13
CA TRP A 175 3.62 10.90 -0.51
C TRP A 175 4.30 10.86 -1.88
N ASP A 176 4.23 11.96 -2.61
CA ASP A 176 4.92 12.15 -3.91
C ASP A 176 6.33 12.76 -3.77
N TYR A 177 6.87 12.72 -2.55
CA TYR A 177 8.22 13.16 -2.21
C TYR A 177 8.87 12.21 -1.21
N ILE A 178 10.19 12.35 -1.03
CA ILE A 178 10.97 11.56 -0.06
C ILE A 178 10.79 12.16 1.34
N LEU A 179 10.19 11.40 2.25
CA LEU A 179 10.16 11.78 3.66
C LEU A 179 11.57 11.77 4.25
N SER A 180 11.84 12.73 5.13
CA SER A 180 13.04 12.71 5.95
C SER A 180 13.00 11.58 7.00
N PRO A 181 14.17 11.15 7.52
CA PRO A 181 14.20 10.16 8.60
C PRO A 181 13.38 10.56 9.84
N CYS A 182 13.31 11.86 10.14
CA CYS A 182 12.51 12.36 11.26
C CYS A 182 11.00 12.22 11.01
N GLU A 183 10.54 12.47 9.79
CA GLU A 183 9.13 12.29 9.43
C GLU A 183 8.72 10.80 9.48
N ILE A 184 9.58 9.91 8.97
CA ILE A 184 9.37 8.45 9.05
C ILE A 184 9.32 8.02 10.52
N GLN A 185 10.24 8.49 11.36
CA GLN A 185 10.24 8.14 12.78
C GLN A 185 8.97 8.60 13.49
N ARG A 186 8.49 9.82 13.20
CA ARG A 186 7.22 10.32 13.76
C ARG A 186 6.02 9.45 13.36
N TYR A 187 6.01 8.94 12.13
CA TYR A 187 4.99 7.98 11.69
C TYR A 187 5.08 6.63 12.44
N VAL A 188 6.30 6.11 12.62
CA VAL A 188 6.56 4.86 13.36
C VAL A 188 6.09 4.98 14.81
N ASP A 189 6.44 6.07 15.48
CA ASP A 189 6.12 6.33 16.88
C ASP A 189 4.65 6.76 17.10
N ASN A 190 3.83 6.79 16.05
CA ASN A 190 2.45 7.26 16.07
C ASN A 190 2.30 8.68 16.65
N LEU A 191 3.28 9.55 16.37
CA LEU A 191 3.28 10.96 16.74
C LEU A 191 2.56 11.79 15.66
N ASN A 192 2.56 13.12 15.82
CA ASN A 192 2.01 14.01 14.80
C ASN A 192 2.91 14.05 13.55
N PHE A 193 2.57 13.31 12.50
CA PHE A 193 3.19 13.42 11.17
C PHE A 193 2.24 14.07 10.17
N THR A 194 2.78 14.63 9.09
CA THR A 194 1.99 15.18 7.97
C THR A 194 1.33 14.03 7.21
N PRO A 195 -0.01 13.94 7.13
CA PRO A 195 -0.66 12.88 6.38
C PRO A 195 -0.23 12.87 4.90
N GLY A 196 -0.17 11.68 4.30
CA GLY A 196 0.14 11.50 2.88
C GLY A 196 -0.72 12.36 1.95
N ASN A 197 -0.07 13.08 1.04
CA ASN A 197 -0.75 13.92 0.04
C ASN A 197 -1.24 13.12 -1.18
N VAL A 198 -0.80 11.87 -1.34
CA VAL A 198 -1.28 10.95 -2.39
C VAL A 198 -2.30 9.95 -1.83
N LEU A 199 -1.97 9.29 -0.72
CA LEU A 199 -2.88 8.45 0.05
C LEU A 199 -2.88 8.90 1.50
N ASN A 200 -4.08 9.17 2.02
CA ASN A 200 -4.29 9.64 3.38
C ASN A 200 -5.24 8.70 4.11
N TRP A 201 -4.73 7.92 5.08
CA TRP A 201 -5.57 7.04 5.89
C TRP A 201 -6.72 7.76 6.63
N ARG A 202 -6.54 9.05 6.95
CA ARG A 202 -7.56 9.89 7.63
C ARG A 202 -8.61 10.48 6.67
N ALA A 203 -8.43 10.28 5.36
CA ALA A 203 -9.33 10.75 4.32
C ALA A 203 -9.13 9.88 3.06
N LEU A 204 -9.35 8.57 3.20
CA LEU A 204 -9.00 7.60 2.17
C LEU A 204 -10.17 7.38 1.20
N ASN A 205 -9.91 7.48 -0.10
CA ASN A 205 -10.85 7.09 -1.14
C ASN A 205 -10.46 5.71 -1.67
N PHE A 206 -11.37 4.73 -1.57
CA PHE A 206 -11.08 3.35 -1.93
C PHE A 206 -12.33 2.58 -2.37
N GLN A 207 -12.10 1.44 -3.00
CA GLN A 207 -13.13 0.46 -3.35
C GLN A 207 -12.71 -0.91 -2.85
N ILE A 208 -13.59 -1.58 -2.10
CA ILE A 208 -13.41 -2.97 -1.69
C ILE A 208 -13.90 -3.91 -2.79
N GLY A 209 -13.08 -4.90 -3.13
CA GLY A 209 -13.45 -6.06 -3.92
C GLY A 209 -13.32 -7.34 -3.08
N GLY A 210 -14.24 -8.28 -3.26
CA GLY A 210 -14.26 -9.53 -2.48
C GLY A 210 -14.52 -9.31 -0.98
N ARG A 211 -14.01 -10.21 -0.15
CA ARG A 211 -14.22 -10.19 1.30
C ARG A 211 -13.08 -9.45 2.02
N VAL A 212 -13.28 -8.16 2.26
CA VAL A 212 -12.42 -7.34 3.13
C VAL A 212 -13.30 -6.68 4.19
N LEU A 213 -12.89 -6.76 5.45
CA LEU A 213 -13.60 -6.13 6.56
C LEU A 213 -12.90 -4.83 6.97
N ILE A 214 -13.68 -3.86 7.44
CA ILE A 214 -13.17 -2.66 8.12
C ILE A 214 -13.49 -2.82 9.60
N GLU A 215 -12.48 -2.94 10.43
CA GLU A 215 -12.61 -3.21 11.85
C GLU A 215 -11.79 -2.21 12.67
N HIS A 216 -12.11 -2.05 13.95
CA HIS A 216 -11.26 -1.26 14.84
C HIS A 216 -9.92 -1.97 15.05
N GLU A 217 -8.83 -1.20 15.09
CA GLU A 217 -7.52 -1.75 15.41
C GLU A 217 -7.55 -2.40 16.79
N GLN A 218 -7.05 -3.64 16.86
CA GLN A 218 -6.92 -4.35 18.13
C GLN A 218 -5.69 -3.83 18.87
N LEU A 219 -5.91 -2.89 19.78
CA LEU A 219 -4.90 -2.43 20.73
C LEU A 219 -4.94 -3.36 21.96
N PRO A 220 -3.78 -3.78 22.50
CA PRO A 220 -3.75 -4.46 23.79
C PRO A 220 -4.47 -3.60 24.83
N CYS A 221 -5.30 -4.22 25.68
CA CYS A 221 -5.78 -3.53 26.88
C CYS A 221 -4.55 -3.23 27.76
N LEU A 222 -4.18 -1.97 27.87
CA LEU A 222 -3.14 -1.48 28.78
C LEU A 222 -3.72 -1.24 30.17
#